data_AF-A0A182K6U0-F1
#
_entry.id   AF-A0A182K6U0-F1
#
_cell.length_a   1.000
_cell.length_b   1.000
_cell.length_c   1.000
_cell.angle_alpha   90.00
_cell.angle_beta   90.00
_cell.angle_gamma   90.00
#
_symmetry.space_group_name_H-M   'P 1'
#
loop_
_entity.id
_entity.type
_entity.pdbx_description
1 polymer ?
#
loop_
_entity_poly.entity_id
_entity_poly.type
_entity_poly.pdbx_seq_one_letter_code
_entity_poly.pdbx_strand_id
1 'polypeptide(L)'
;MKLLQTGKNDAKGKEKANLKKKLKPTKKQKSKKKAKPDQDSGESEDEGIKPLKETRISDEPIPKKSKWTNKQRVLVLCARGINHRDRHLMRDLRTLMPHHRAEPKMERWKTLSVVNEMSEMKHCNKVMLFEGRRKQDLYMWLANAGVGPSVKFLIENIHTMGEMKLTGNCLRGSRPLLSFTEDFTKVPHLVLIKELLVQIFGVPNHHPKSQPFIDRVITFTYLDNRIWYRHFQILSEDGGLTEIGPRFVMNPIKIFSGSFGGEPIWENADYQSPAKHRQMLRKAASEKYFQKTKKKVEQEVKAPQNTHKLTPHGDIFRDDVEKRAKVLLKQEHKQKHEQQEREKLEKRQKIMSERDAMRKLKLATAKNTASKRKLPTRKEINRKREGGARESKKTSNGVKKGAKVQKGKKMAKGK
;
A
#
# COMPACT_ATOMS: atom_id res chain seq x y z
N MET A 1 15.34 41.36 -68.15
CA MET A 1 15.61 41.10 -69.59
C MET A 1 16.97 40.46 -69.73
N LYS A 2 17.07 39.39 -70.54
CA LYS A 2 18.28 38.65 -71.02
C LYS A 2 19.09 37.93 -69.91
N LEU A 3 19.14 36.60 -69.76
CA LEU A 3 19.19 35.43 -70.66
C LEU A 3 20.50 35.29 -71.49
N LEU A 4 21.09 34.09 -71.40
CA LEU A 4 22.01 33.39 -72.34
C LEU A 4 23.52 33.71 -72.16
N GLN A 5 24.50 32.80 -72.33
CA GLN A 5 24.53 31.42 -72.84
C GLN A 5 25.93 30.78 -72.58
N THR A 6 25.93 29.48 -72.33
CA THR A 6 26.83 28.38 -72.81
C THR A 6 28.27 28.64 -73.28
N GLY A 7 29.18 27.72 -72.89
CA GLY A 7 30.40 27.38 -73.65
C GLY A 7 31.22 26.24 -73.02
N LYS A 8 31.41 25.13 -73.75
CA LYS A 8 32.12 23.89 -73.41
C LYS A 8 33.59 23.89 -73.93
N ASN A 9 34.35 22.84 -73.54
CA ASN A 9 35.61 22.27 -74.08
C ASN A 9 36.92 22.82 -73.46
N ASP A 10 38.00 22.08 -73.18
CA ASP A 10 38.32 20.65 -73.26
C ASP A 10 39.61 20.32 -72.45
N ALA A 11 39.70 19.07 -71.98
CA ALA A 11 40.87 18.16 -71.90
C ALA A 11 42.19 18.50 -71.14
N LYS A 12 42.49 17.64 -70.14
CA LYS A 12 43.71 16.80 -69.90
C LYS A 12 43.67 16.34 -68.43
N GLY A 13 43.67 15.07 -68.01
CA GLY A 13 44.16 13.82 -68.57
C GLY A 13 45.09 13.18 -67.54
N LYS A 14 44.68 12.06 -66.92
CA LYS A 14 45.56 11.01 -66.36
C LYS A 14 44.74 9.77 -65.92
N GLU A 15 44.83 8.75 -66.76
CA GLU A 15 44.51 7.32 -66.53
C GLU A 15 45.49 6.72 -65.48
N LYS A 16 45.32 5.58 -64.81
CA LYS A 16 45.10 4.14 -65.16
C LYS A 16 44.95 3.37 -63.82
N ALA A 17 44.49 2.13 -63.67
CA ALA A 17 43.79 1.13 -64.46
C ALA A 17 43.34 0.01 -63.49
N ASN A 18 42.15 -0.54 -63.72
CA ASN A 18 41.61 -1.74 -63.07
C ASN A 18 41.96 -2.97 -63.92
N LEU A 19 42.50 -4.04 -63.32
CA LEU A 19 42.66 -5.34 -63.99
C LEU A 19 41.85 -6.43 -63.26
N LYS A 20 40.74 -6.85 -63.88
CA LYS A 20 40.08 -8.14 -63.63
C LYS A 20 40.60 -9.14 -64.68
N LYS A 21 41.10 -10.30 -64.25
CA LYS A 21 41.31 -11.46 -65.15
C LYS A 21 40.51 -12.67 -64.66
N LYS A 22 39.66 -13.17 -65.55
CA LYS A 22 38.98 -14.48 -65.51
C LYS A 22 39.96 -15.56 -65.97
N LEU A 23 39.91 -16.75 -65.36
CA LEU A 23 40.55 -17.97 -65.88
C LEU A 23 39.56 -19.14 -65.85
N LYS A 24 39.49 -19.88 -66.97
CA LYS A 24 38.71 -21.12 -67.20
C LYS A 24 39.57 -22.36 -66.85
N PRO A 25 38.96 -23.55 -66.65
CA PRO A 25 39.64 -24.74 -66.13
C PRO A 25 40.06 -25.75 -67.23
N THR A 26 41.10 -26.56 -66.94
CA THR A 26 41.47 -27.75 -67.74
C THR A 26 41.75 -28.97 -66.85
N LYS A 27 41.47 -30.15 -67.42
CA LYS A 27 41.30 -31.48 -66.78
C LYS A 27 42.61 -32.24 -66.50
N LYS A 28 42.57 -32.97 -65.38
CA LYS A 28 43.17 -34.29 -64.99
C LYS A 28 44.24 -34.96 -65.87
N GLN A 29 45.31 -35.44 -65.22
CA GLN A 29 45.89 -36.77 -65.46
C GLN A 29 46.27 -37.48 -64.14
N LYS A 30 46.19 -38.82 -64.18
CA LYS A 30 46.26 -39.81 -63.10
C LYS A 30 47.71 -40.22 -62.77
N SER A 31 47.99 -40.63 -61.53
CA SER A 31 48.84 -41.80 -61.28
C SER A 31 48.56 -42.43 -59.90
N LYS A 32 48.66 -43.77 -59.87
CA LYS A 32 48.28 -44.74 -58.82
C LYS A 32 49.47 -45.08 -57.91
N LYS A 33 49.19 -45.56 -56.67
CA LYS A 33 49.73 -46.77 -55.99
C LYS A 33 49.03 -46.94 -54.61
N LYS A 34 48.21 -48.00 -54.41
CA LYS A 34 48.43 -49.30 -53.68
C LYS A 34 48.62 -49.10 -52.15
N ALA A 35 48.04 -49.83 -51.20
CA ALA A 35 47.22 -51.06 -51.13
C ALA A 35 46.39 -51.08 -49.80
N LYS A 36 45.53 -52.08 -49.60
CA LYS A 36 44.61 -52.33 -48.47
C LYS A 36 44.67 -53.86 -48.15
N PRO A 37 44.01 -54.39 -47.09
CA PRO A 37 44.47 -54.64 -45.71
C PRO A 37 44.48 -56.14 -45.33
N ASP A 38 44.88 -56.49 -44.10
CA ASP A 38 44.61 -57.80 -43.47
C ASP A 38 43.53 -57.71 -42.38
N GLN A 39 42.70 -58.76 -42.35
CA GLN A 39 41.78 -59.28 -41.31
C GLN A 39 42.56 -59.68 -40.03
N ASP A 40 42.05 -59.94 -38.82
CA ASP A 40 40.80 -59.84 -38.05
C ASP A 40 41.16 -60.34 -36.63
N SER A 41 40.30 -60.06 -35.64
CA SER A 41 40.15 -60.72 -34.32
C SER A 41 40.96 -60.27 -33.10
N GLY A 42 40.23 -60.01 -32.00
CA GLY A 42 40.71 -60.04 -30.62
C GLY A 42 40.12 -58.96 -29.69
N GLU A 43 39.03 -59.28 -29.00
CA GLU A 43 38.47 -58.50 -27.88
C GLU A 43 39.38 -58.53 -26.63
N SER A 44 39.50 -57.39 -25.93
CA SER A 44 39.54 -57.33 -24.46
C SER A 44 39.33 -55.88 -23.98
N GLU A 45 38.43 -55.75 -23.00
CA GLU A 45 38.09 -54.51 -22.31
C GLU A 45 39.21 -54.14 -21.31
N ASP A 46 39.70 -52.90 -21.36
CA ASP A 46 40.38 -52.30 -20.21
C ASP A 46 40.15 -50.78 -20.18
N GLU A 47 39.85 -50.27 -18.98
CA GLU A 47 39.52 -48.89 -18.64
C GLU A 47 40.70 -47.95 -18.95
N GLY A 48 40.55 -47.12 -19.98
CA GLY A 48 41.55 -46.13 -20.39
C GLY A 48 40.89 -45.02 -21.21
N ILE A 49 41.22 -43.77 -20.85
CA ILE A 49 40.87 -42.50 -21.51
C ILE A 49 40.39 -42.71 -22.94
N LYS A 50 39.09 -42.53 -23.22
CA LYS A 50 38.54 -42.64 -24.59
C LYS A 50 39.35 -41.71 -25.51
N PRO A 51 40.15 -42.23 -26.45
CA PRO A 51 40.81 -41.37 -27.42
C PRO A 51 39.73 -40.68 -28.25
N LEU A 52 39.88 -39.37 -28.45
CA LEU A 52 39.04 -38.62 -29.37
C LEU A 52 39.08 -39.35 -30.72
N LYS A 53 37.91 -39.75 -31.24
CA LYS A 53 37.79 -40.42 -32.55
C LYS A 53 38.58 -39.65 -33.60
N GLU A 54 39.57 -40.30 -34.23
CA GLU A 54 40.48 -39.68 -35.20
C GLU A 54 39.76 -39.20 -36.47
N THR A 55 38.58 -39.73 -36.75
CA THR A 55 37.76 -39.29 -37.88
C THR A 55 36.50 -38.60 -37.37
N ARG A 56 36.49 -37.26 -37.45
CA ARG A 56 35.24 -36.49 -37.48
C ARG A 56 34.42 -37.02 -38.65
N ILE A 57 33.24 -37.58 -38.39
CA ILE A 57 32.22 -37.75 -39.43
C ILE A 57 31.79 -36.32 -39.78
N SER A 58 32.35 -35.79 -40.88
CA SER A 58 32.15 -34.40 -41.32
C SER A 58 30.70 -34.05 -41.65
N ASP A 59 29.83 -35.05 -41.77
CA ASP A 59 28.42 -34.93 -42.17
C ASP A 59 27.40 -34.97 -41.03
N GLU A 60 27.83 -35.16 -39.77
CA GLU A 60 26.92 -34.91 -38.65
C GLU A 60 26.97 -33.42 -38.29
N PRO A 61 25.88 -32.64 -38.48
CA PRO A 61 25.87 -31.25 -38.07
C PRO A 61 26.10 -31.20 -36.57
N ILE A 62 27.21 -30.57 -36.16
CA ILE A 62 27.53 -30.31 -34.75
C ILE A 62 26.24 -29.83 -34.09
N PRO A 63 25.72 -30.52 -33.06
CA PRO A 63 24.45 -30.13 -32.45
C PRO A 63 24.60 -28.70 -31.98
N LYS A 64 23.88 -27.78 -32.63
CA LYS A 64 23.83 -26.37 -32.22
C LYS A 64 23.19 -26.37 -30.85
N LYS A 65 24.00 -26.44 -29.79
CA LYS A 65 23.52 -26.17 -28.43
C LYS A 65 22.78 -24.85 -28.54
N SER A 66 21.47 -24.87 -28.28
CA SER A 66 20.68 -23.65 -28.17
C SER A 66 21.29 -22.85 -27.02
N LYS A 67 22.27 -21.99 -27.32
CA LYS A 67 23.08 -21.27 -26.31
C LYS A 67 22.22 -20.39 -25.40
N TRP A 68 20.98 -20.11 -25.81
CA TRP A 68 19.99 -19.40 -25.02
C TRP A 68 19.13 -20.35 -24.18
N THR A 69 19.65 -20.70 -23.00
CA THR A 69 18.97 -21.60 -22.04
C THR A 69 17.88 -20.88 -21.25
N ASN A 70 18.13 -19.63 -20.83
CA ASN A 70 17.19 -18.87 -19.99
C ASN A 70 16.30 -17.93 -20.84
N LYS A 71 15.15 -18.39 -21.31
CA LYS A 71 14.25 -17.58 -22.15
C LYS A 71 13.34 -16.67 -21.32
N GLN A 72 13.90 -15.71 -20.58
CA GLN A 72 13.08 -14.69 -19.91
C GLN A 72 12.58 -13.63 -20.89
N ARG A 73 11.32 -13.23 -20.71
CA ARG A 73 10.67 -12.11 -21.39
C ARG A 73 9.87 -11.34 -20.36
N VAL A 74 10.14 -10.04 -20.26
CA VAL A 74 9.51 -9.16 -19.27
C VAL A 74 8.53 -8.24 -19.97
N LEU A 75 7.27 -8.32 -19.58
CA LEU A 75 6.23 -7.41 -20.02
C LEU A 75 6.29 -6.12 -19.20
N VAL A 76 6.47 -4.97 -19.86
CA VAL A 76 6.49 -3.66 -19.20
C VAL A 76 5.22 -2.89 -19.55
N LEU A 77 4.29 -2.89 -18.60
CA LEU A 77 2.95 -2.29 -18.70
C LEU A 77 2.83 -1.04 -17.84
N CYS A 78 1.89 -0.17 -18.22
CA CYS A 78 1.47 0.92 -17.35
C CYS A 78 -0.04 1.11 -17.38
N ALA A 79 -0.61 1.46 -16.23
CA ALA A 79 -2.00 1.85 -16.10
C ALA A 79 -2.18 3.33 -16.46
N ARG A 80 -3.40 3.71 -16.86
CA ARG A 80 -3.77 5.11 -17.03
C ARG A 80 -3.59 5.90 -15.72
N GLY A 81 -3.04 7.12 -15.81
CA GLY A 81 -2.86 8.03 -14.66
C GLY A 81 -1.45 8.10 -14.08
N ILE A 82 -0.43 7.60 -14.80
CA ILE A 82 1.00 7.82 -14.51
C ILE A 82 1.43 9.28 -14.76
N ASN A 83 2.41 9.75 -13.99
CA ASN A 83 2.96 11.09 -14.13
C ASN A 83 3.92 11.21 -15.35
N HIS A 84 4.37 12.41 -15.68
CA HIS A 84 5.42 12.64 -16.68
C HIS A 84 6.74 11.98 -16.28
N ARG A 85 7.18 12.15 -15.03
CA ARG A 85 8.41 11.55 -14.50
C ARG A 85 8.38 10.02 -14.58
N ASP A 86 7.29 9.40 -14.15
CA ASP A 86 7.11 7.95 -14.18
C ASP A 86 7.17 7.39 -15.62
N ARG A 87 6.70 8.15 -16.61
CA ARG A 87 6.82 7.77 -18.03
C ARG A 87 8.27 7.73 -18.51
N HIS A 88 9.10 8.66 -18.03
CA HIS A 88 10.53 8.66 -18.32
C HIS A 88 11.22 7.50 -17.62
N LEU A 89 10.93 7.25 -16.33
CA LEU A 89 11.44 6.07 -15.62
C LEU A 89 11.12 4.75 -16.34
N MET A 90 9.87 4.60 -16.81
CA MET A 90 9.47 3.42 -17.58
C MET A 90 10.25 3.31 -18.90
N ARG A 91 10.51 4.42 -19.59
CA ARG A 91 11.30 4.44 -20.83
C ARG A 91 12.78 4.12 -20.56
N ASP A 92 13.33 4.59 -19.46
CA ASP A 92 14.70 4.28 -19.02
C ASP A 92 14.83 2.77 -18.77
N LEU A 93 13.91 2.18 -18.01
CA LEU A 93 13.90 0.72 -17.74
C LEU A 93 13.72 -0.13 -19.00
N ARG A 94 12.90 0.32 -19.96
CA ARG A 94 12.76 -0.32 -21.28
C ARG A 94 14.06 -0.24 -22.09
N THR A 95 14.77 0.87 -21.98
CA THR A 95 16.06 1.06 -22.67
C THR A 95 17.13 0.16 -22.05
N LEU A 96 17.12 0.02 -20.73
CA LEU A 96 18.05 -0.84 -20.00
C LEU A 96 17.83 -2.33 -20.31
N MET A 97 16.59 -2.84 -20.32
CA MET A 97 16.33 -4.28 -20.47
C MET A 97 16.06 -4.67 -21.93
N PRO A 98 16.92 -5.45 -22.63
CA PRO A 98 16.70 -5.82 -24.03
C PRO A 98 15.60 -6.87 -24.24
N HIS A 99 15.31 -7.68 -23.21
CA HIS A 99 14.27 -8.72 -23.17
C HIS A 99 12.89 -8.18 -22.78
N HIS A 100 12.71 -6.85 -22.75
CA HIS A 100 11.42 -6.24 -22.50
C HIS A 100 10.47 -6.37 -23.71
N ARG A 101 9.18 -6.43 -23.41
CA ARG A 101 8.07 -6.22 -24.34
C ARG A 101 7.24 -5.05 -23.84
N ALA A 102 7.06 -4.06 -24.70
CA ALA A 102 6.25 -2.89 -24.38
C ALA A 102 4.82 -3.12 -24.85
N GLU A 103 3.87 -2.81 -23.97
CA GLU A 103 2.45 -2.79 -24.27
C GLU A 103 1.89 -1.36 -24.18
N PRO A 104 0.77 -1.07 -24.89
CA PRO A 104 0.00 0.14 -24.68
C PRO A 104 -0.54 0.21 -23.24
N LYS A 105 -1.02 1.40 -22.86
CA LYS A 105 -1.50 1.62 -21.50
C LYS A 105 -2.81 0.88 -21.27
N MET A 106 -2.88 0.09 -20.23
CA MET A 106 -4.12 -0.55 -19.82
C MET A 106 -5.05 0.46 -19.10
N GLU A 107 -6.34 0.23 -19.20
CA GLU A 107 -7.32 0.94 -18.36
C GLU A 107 -7.23 0.50 -16.91
N ARG A 108 -7.67 1.38 -16.00
CA ARG A 108 -7.74 1.02 -14.58
C ARG A 108 -9.07 0.32 -14.35
N TRP A 109 -9.07 -0.99 -14.49
CA TRP A 109 -10.21 -1.84 -14.14
C TRP A 109 -10.06 -2.34 -12.69
N LYS A 110 -11.12 -2.96 -12.15
CA LYS A 110 -11.22 -3.30 -10.72
C LYS A 110 -10.35 -4.50 -10.32
N THR A 111 -10.14 -5.44 -11.25
CA THR A 111 -9.34 -6.64 -11.02
C THR A 111 -7.99 -6.48 -11.75
N LEU A 112 -6.99 -7.34 -11.55
CA LEU A 112 -5.68 -7.25 -12.23
C LEU A 112 -5.32 -8.51 -13.07
N SER A 113 -6.18 -9.52 -13.12
CA SER A 113 -6.10 -10.72 -13.98
C SER A 113 -5.91 -10.52 -15.49
N VAL A 114 -6.45 -9.48 -16.15
CA VAL A 114 -6.23 -9.11 -17.57
C VAL A 114 -4.73 -8.94 -17.86
N VAL A 115 -3.93 -8.61 -16.84
CA VAL A 115 -2.47 -8.53 -16.99
C VAL A 115 -1.88 -9.91 -17.31
N ASN A 116 -2.46 -10.98 -16.77
CA ASN A 116 -2.05 -12.35 -17.08
C ASN A 116 -2.41 -12.70 -18.54
N GLU A 117 -3.60 -12.35 -19.00
CA GLU A 117 -4.02 -12.54 -20.40
C GLU A 117 -3.09 -11.78 -21.37
N MET A 118 -2.77 -10.53 -21.08
CA MET A 118 -1.81 -9.74 -21.87
C MET A 118 -0.42 -10.38 -21.91
N SER A 119 0.02 -10.96 -20.78
CA SER A 119 1.31 -11.66 -20.71
C SER A 119 1.32 -12.96 -21.50
N GLU A 120 0.20 -13.67 -21.56
CA GLU A 120 0.04 -14.89 -22.36
C GLU A 120 0.04 -14.58 -23.86
N MET A 121 -0.74 -13.57 -24.28
CA MET A 121 -0.77 -13.11 -25.68
C MET A 121 0.60 -12.68 -26.22
N LYS A 122 1.47 -12.15 -25.35
CA LYS A 122 2.85 -11.73 -25.72
C LYS A 122 3.91 -12.75 -25.37
N HIS A 123 3.54 -13.91 -24.83
CA HIS A 123 4.44 -14.95 -24.34
C HIS A 123 5.53 -14.38 -23.42
N CYS A 124 5.11 -13.65 -22.39
CA CYS A 124 5.98 -13.06 -21.38
C CYS A 124 5.89 -13.85 -20.08
N ASN A 125 7.04 -14.24 -19.53
CA ASN A 125 7.09 -15.00 -18.29
C ASN A 125 6.99 -14.09 -17.06
N LYS A 126 7.43 -12.84 -17.19
CA LYS A 126 7.48 -11.88 -16.10
C LYS A 126 6.73 -10.62 -16.48
N VAL A 127 6.15 -9.97 -15.47
CA VAL A 127 5.43 -8.72 -15.66
C VAL A 127 5.91 -7.66 -14.68
N MET A 128 6.13 -6.47 -15.21
CA MET A 128 6.35 -5.24 -14.48
C MET A 128 5.24 -4.25 -14.85
N LEU A 129 4.37 -3.95 -13.89
CA LEU A 129 3.24 -3.05 -14.07
C LEU A 129 3.42 -1.77 -13.25
N PHE A 130 3.38 -0.62 -13.94
CA PHE A 130 3.34 0.70 -13.32
C PHE A 130 1.89 1.15 -13.09
N GLU A 131 1.49 1.25 -11.84
CA GLU A 131 0.18 1.72 -11.42
C GLU A 131 0.31 3.13 -10.83
N GLY A 132 -0.01 4.16 -11.63
CA GLY A 132 -0.12 5.54 -11.12
C GLY A 132 -1.43 5.75 -10.38
N ARG A 133 -1.41 6.42 -9.22
CA ARG A 133 -2.60 6.83 -8.45
C ARG A 133 -2.58 8.35 -8.27
N ARG A 134 -3.73 8.99 -8.54
CA ARG A 134 -3.91 10.46 -8.46
C ARG A 134 -2.84 11.29 -9.21
N LYS A 135 -2.14 10.69 -10.19
CA LYS A 135 -0.99 11.28 -10.91
C LYS A 135 0.17 11.74 -10.00
N GLN A 136 0.23 11.25 -8.77
CA GLN A 136 1.22 11.65 -7.75
C GLN A 136 1.97 10.45 -7.19
N ASP A 137 1.25 9.38 -6.86
CA ASP A 137 1.84 8.19 -6.24
C ASP A 137 2.06 7.12 -7.31
N LEU A 138 3.24 6.52 -7.33
CA LEU A 138 3.58 5.44 -8.24
C LEU A 138 3.70 4.13 -7.47
N TYR A 139 2.90 3.15 -7.89
CA TYR A 139 3.05 1.77 -7.44
C TYR A 139 3.64 0.95 -8.57
N MET A 140 4.51 0.00 -8.21
CA MET A 140 5.06 -0.95 -9.15
C MET A 140 4.76 -2.35 -8.68
N TRP A 141 4.22 -3.14 -9.59
CA TRP A 141 4.00 -4.56 -9.37
C TRP A 141 5.03 -5.34 -10.16
N LEU A 142 5.67 -6.29 -9.50
CA LEU A 142 6.53 -7.27 -10.13
C LEU A 142 5.92 -8.64 -9.91
N ALA A 143 5.71 -9.39 -10.99
CA ALA A 143 5.02 -10.68 -10.91
C ALA A 143 5.63 -11.70 -11.87
N ASN A 144 5.52 -12.96 -11.49
CA ASN A 144 5.65 -14.07 -12.42
C ASN A 144 4.29 -14.35 -13.07
N ALA A 145 4.25 -14.30 -14.41
CA ALA A 145 3.02 -14.45 -15.17
C ALA A 145 2.39 -15.84 -14.92
N GLY A 146 1.06 -15.88 -14.83
CA GLY A 146 0.29 -17.11 -14.60
C GLY A 146 0.28 -17.54 -13.13
N VAL A 147 1.37 -18.13 -12.65
CA VAL A 147 1.41 -18.83 -11.35
C VAL A 147 1.56 -17.88 -10.15
N GLY A 148 2.23 -16.73 -10.32
CA GLY A 148 2.72 -15.93 -9.19
C GLY A 148 4.13 -16.38 -8.74
N PRO A 149 4.72 -15.76 -7.70
CA PRO A 149 4.16 -14.74 -6.81
C PRO A 149 4.11 -13.34 -7.45
N SER A 150 3.41 -12.42 -6.79
CA SER A 150 3.44 -11.00 -7.14
C SER A 150 3.77 -10.12 -5.95
N VAL A 151 4.58 -9.08 -6.18
CA VAL A 151 5.02 -8.16 -5.14
C VAL A 151 4.63 -6.75 -5.53
N LYS A 152 4.00 -6.04 -4.60
CA LYS A 152 3.61 -4.65 -4.76
C LYS A 152 4.60 -3.75 -4.02
N PHE A 153 5.15 -2.78 -4.74
CA PHE A 153 6.03 -1.74 -4.20
C PHE A 153 5.38 -0.37 -4.34
N LEU A 154 5.62 0.50 -3.38
CA LEU A 154 5.51 1.95 -3.55
C LEU A 154 6.87 2.45 -4.02
N ILE A 155 6.90 3.18 -5.15
CA ILE A 155 8.12 3.80 -5.63
C ILE A 155 8.21 5.22 -5.08
N GLU A 156 9.34 5.52 -4.44
CA GLU A 156 9.69 6.82 -3.89
C GLU A 156 11.01 7.32 -4.50
N ASN A 157 11.30 8.62 -4.34
CA ASN A 157 12.57 9.26 -4.75
C ASN A 157 13.01 8.93 -6.19
N ILE A 158 12.08 9.05 -7.15
CA ILE A 158 12.35 8.81 -8.56
C ILE A 158 13.21 9.94 -9.12
N HIS A 159 14.37 9.58 -9.65
CA HIS A 159 15.21 10.41 -10.49
C HIS A 159 15.49 9.67 -11.79
N THR A 160 15.08 10.27 -12.90
CA THR A 160 15.21 9.66 -14.23
C THR A 160 16.56 9.98 -14.84
N MET A 161 17.01 9.19 -15.82
CA MET A 161 18.31 9.42 -16.47
C MET A 161 18.41 10.83 -17.08
N GLY A 162 17.31 11.35 -17.65
CA GLY A 162 17.29 12.67 -18.27
C GLY A 162 17.27 13.85 -17.28
N GLU A 163 16.85 13.63 -16.03
CA GLU A 163 16.88 14.66 -14.98
C GLU A 163 18.23 14.70 -14.26
N MET A 164 18.96 13.58 -14.27
CA MET A 164 20.24 13.44 -13.60
C MET A 164 21.39 13.94 -14.49
N LYS A 165 22.14 14.93 -14.01
CA LYS A 165 23.36 15.42 -14.67
C LYS A 165 24.58 14.56 -14.32
N LEU A 166 24.43 13.25 -14.44
CA LEU A 166 25.52 12.30 -14.21
C LEU A 166 26.33 12.11 -15.49
N THR A 167 27.61 11.79 -15.33
CA THR A 167 28.56 11.63 -16.44
C THR A 167 28.62 10.20 -16.98
N GLY A 168 28.04 9.23 -16.28
CA GLY A 168 28.07 7.82 -16.68
C GLY A 168 27.19 7.52 -17.88
N ASN A 169 27.65 6.59 -18.72
CA ASN A 169 26.90 6.04 -19.85
C ASN A 169 26.98 4.51 -19.82
N CYS A 170 26.08 3.80 -20.51
CA CYS A 170 26.27 2.36 -20.71
C CYS A 170 25.76 1.89 -22.07
N LEU A 171 26.33 0.79 -22.56
CA LEU A 171 25.84 0.11 -23.74
C LEU A 171 24.40 -0.37 -23.53
N ARG A 172 23.52 0.04 -24.44
CA ARG A 172 22.11 -0.37 -24.45
C ARG A 172 22.01 -1.88 -24.65
N GLY A 173 21.36 -2.57 -23.71
CA GLY A 173 21.18 -4.02 -23.77
C GLY A 173 22.41 -4.83 -23.37
N SER A 174 23.46 -4.22 -22.81
CA SER A 174 24.54 -4.96 -22.13
C SER A 174 23.99 -5.76 -20.95
N ARG A 175 24.71 -6.81 -20.55
CA ARG A 175 24.30 -7.63 -19.41
C ARG A 175 24.75 -6.96 -18.12
N PRO A 176 23.84 -6.60 -17.20
CA PRO A 176 24.22 -5.98 -15.94
C PRO A 176 24.73 -7.03 -14.95
N LEU A 177 25.69 -6.63 -14.12
CA LEU A 177 25.93 -7.32 -12.85
C LEU A 177 24.89 -6.87 -11.84
N LEU A 178 24.30 -7.80 -11.11
CA LEU A 178 23.36 -7.50 -10.04
C LEU A 178 24.06 -7.67 -8.71
N SER A 179 24.21 -6.57 -7.97
CA SER A 179 24.77 -6.58 -6.62
C SER A 179 23.65 -6.44 -5.60
N PHE A 180 23.62 -7.33 -4.63
CA PHE A 180 22.65 -7.34 -3.54
C PHE A 180 23.37 -7.24 -2.21
N THR A 181 22.79 -6.49 -1.28
CA THR A 181 23.21 -6.48 0.13
C THR A 181 22.95 -7.83 0.80
N GLU A 182 23.69 -8.11 1.87
CA GLU A 182 23.62 -9.37 2.60
C GLU A 182 22.22 -9.64 3.19
N ASP A 183 21.48 -8.58 3.52
CA ASP A 183 20.14 -8.65 4.11
C ASP A 183 19.13 -9.40 3.24
N PHE A 184 19.34 -9.40 1.92
CA PHE A 184 18.53 -10.16 0.97
C PHE A 184 18.67 -11.68 1.11
N THR A 185 19.68 -12.15 1.85
CA THR A 185 19.88 -13.58 2.15
C THR A 185 19.38 -13.93 3.56
N LYS A 186 19.40 -12.96 4.49
CA LYS A 186 18.99 -13.16 5.89
C LYS A 186 17.47 -13.26 6.05
N VAL A 187 16.72 -12.42 5.34
CA VAL A 187 15.28 -12.28 5.56
C VAL A 187 14.46 -13.01 4.48
N PRO A 188 13.54 -13.94 4.83
CA PRO A 188 12.84 -14.78 3.84
C PRO A 188 12.07 -14.02 2.76
N HIS A 189 11.36 -12.95 3.13
CA HIS A 189 10.60 -12.16 2.16
C HIS A 189 11.52 -11.39 1.20
N LEU A 190 12.73 -11.01 1.65
CA LEU A 190 13.73 -10.39 0.78
C LEU A 190 14.39 -11.42 -0.13
N VAL A 191 14.59 -12.67 0.30
CA VAL A 191 15.08 -13.76 -0.57
C VAL A 191 14.15 -13.96 -1.77
N LEU A 192 12.83 -13.96 -1.53
CA LEU A 192 11.83 -14.05 -2.60
C LEU A 192 11.90 -12.85 -3.55
N ILE A 193 12.01 -11.64 -3.00
CA ILE A 193 12.15 -10.41 -3.79
C ILE A 193 13.45 -10.42 -4.59
N LYS A 194 14.56 -10.89 -4.00
CA LYS A 194 15.87 -11.04 -4.66
C LYS A 194 15.74 -11.91 -5.90
N GLU A 195 15.16 -13.10 -5.77
CA GLU A 195 14.97 -14.02 -6.89
C GLU A 195 14.11 -13.40 -8.00
N LEU A 196 13.04 -12.70 -7.62
CA LEU A 196 12.17 -12.02 -8.58
C LEU A 196 12.92 -10.89 -9.32
N LEU A 197 13.69 -10.08 -8.59
CA LEU A 197 14.51 -9.00 -9.16
C LEU A 197 15.61 -9.54 -10.07
N VAL A 198 16.26 -10.64 -9.71
CA VAL A 198 17.27 -11.33 -10.55
C VAL A 198 16.65 -11.73 -11.88
N GLN A 199 15.45 -12.32 -11.87
CA GLN A 199 14.80 -12.78 -13.09
C GLN A 199 14.28 -11.63 -13.97
N ILE A 200 13.89 -10.49 -13.38
CA ILE A 200 13.39 -9.33 -14.13
C ILE A 200 14.53 -8.48 -14.69
N PHE A 201 15.44 -8.02 -13.82
CA PHE A 201 16.52 -7.11 -14.21
C PHE A 201 17.73 -7.83 -14.83
N GLY A 202 17.86 -9.14 -14.59
CA GLY A 202 18.86 -9.98 -15.23
C GLY A 202 18.59 -10.15 -16.72
N VAL A 203 19.58 -9.85 -17.55
CA VAL A 203 19.51 -10.05 -19.00
C VAL A 203 19.97 -11.47 -19.33
N PRO A 204 19.14 -12.30 -19.98
CA PRO A 204 19.55 -13.63 -20.38
C PRO A 204 20.81 -13.67 -21.22
N ASN A 205 21.64 -14.70 -20.98
CA ASN A 205 22.81 -14.91 -21.83
C ASN A 205 22.38 -15.29 -23.26
N HIS A 206 23.06 -14.72 -24.24
CA HIS A 206 22.77 -14.91 -25.67
C HIS A 206 21.35 -14.47 -26.11
N HIS A 207 20.76 -13.49 -25.44
CA HIS A 207 19.55 -12.86 -25.95
C HIS A 207 19.85 -12.17 -27.30
N PRO A 208 18.96 -12.23 -28.32
CA PRO A 208 19.28 -11.69 -29.65
C PRO A 208 19.64 -10.20 -29.69
N LYS A 209 19.18 -9.44 -28.70
CA LYS A 209 19.45 -8.00 -28.54
C LYS A 209 20.48 -7.68 -27.44
N SER A 210 21.01 -8.69 -26.75
CA SER A 210 22.00 -8.45 -25.70
C SER A 210 23.39 -8.23 -26.30
N GLN A 211 24.11 -7.25 -25.78
CA GLN A 211 25.53 -7.09 -26.10
C GLN A 211 26.37 -8.07 -25.27
N PRO A 212 27.53 -8.52 -25.80
CA PRO A 212 28.37 -9.50 -25.11
C PRO A 212 29.10 -8.92 -23.89
N PHE A 213 29.40 -7.62 -23.90
CA PHE A 213 30.17 -6.95 -22.84
C PHE A 213 29.34 -6.63 -21.60
N ILE A 214 30.04 -6.62 -20.47
CA ILE A 214 29.52 -6.22 -19.16
C ILE A 214 30.07 -4.84 -18.86
N ASP A 215 29.22 -3.83 -18.92
CA ASP A 215 29.58 -2.41 -18.83
C ASP A 215 28.95 -1.73 -17.61
N ARG A 216 28.04 -2.43 -16.92
CA ARG A 216 27.20 -1.82 -15.89
C ARG A 216 26.87 -2.74 -14.73
N VAL A 217 26.63 -2.12 -13.60
CA VAL A 217 26.21 -2.76 -12.35
C VAL A 217 24.92 -2.12 -11.87
N ILE A 218 23.95 -2.96 -11.51
CA ILE A 218 22.74 -2.56 -10.81
C ILE A 218 22.90 -3.00 -9.36
N THR A 219 22.76 -2.07 -8.43
CA THR A 219 22.89 -2.36 -7.00
C THR A 219 21.53 -2.23 -6.32
N PHE A 220 21.20 -3.22 -5.50
CA PHE A 220 20.04 -3.23 -4.61
C PHE A 220 20.52 -3.21 -3.16
N THR A 221 20.34 -2.06 -2.51
CA THR A 221 20.72 -1.86 -1.11
C THR A 221 19.48 -1.83 -0.24
N TYR A 222 19.42 -2.67 0.78
CA TYR A 222 18.33 -2.64 1.76
C TYR A 222 18.71 -1.72 2.92
N LEU A 223 17.97 -0.63 3.11
CA LEU A 223 18.16 0.36 4.17
C LEU A 223 16.80 0.90 4.61
N ASP A 224 16.57 1.07 5.90
CA ASP A 224 15.32 1.61 6.48
C ASP A 224 14.05 0.93 5.94
N ASN A 225 14.07 -0.40 5.87
CA ASN A 225 12.99 -1.25 5.36
C ASN A 225 12.61 -0.94 3.89
N ARG A 226 13.54 -0.32 3.14
CA ARG A 226 13.36 0.08 1.74
C ARG A 226 14.52 -0.44 0.90
N ILE A 227 14.23 -0.68 -0.37
CA ILE A 227 15.21 -1.15 -1.34
C ILE A 227 15.61 0.01 -2.24
N TRP A 228 16.87 0.41 -2.18
CA TRP A 228 17.44 1.45 -3.01
C TRP A 228 17.95 0.84 -4.30
N TYR A 229 17.47 1.34 -5.43
CA TYR A 229 17.97 1.01 -6.76
C TYR A 229 18.96 2.07 -7.21
N ARG A 230 20.18 1.64 -7.55
CA ARG A 230 21.17 2.49 -8.22
C ARG A 230 21.81 1.74 -9.38
N HIS A 231 22.29 2.50 -10.34
CA HIS A 231 22.81 1.99 -11.60
C HIS A 231 24.11 2.70 -11.97
N PHE A 232 25.18 1.92 -12.07
CA PHE A 232 26.55 2.37 -12.27
C PHE A 232 27.15 1.81 -13.56
N GLN A 233 27.99 2.60 -14.20
CA GLN A 233 28.93 2.22 -15.24
C GLN A 233 30.21 1.67 -14.61
N ILE A 234 30.81 0.67 -15.24
CA ILE A 234 32.17 0.20 -14.97
C ILE A 234 33.10 0.98 -15.90
N LEU A 235 33.94 1.87 -15.36
CA LEU A 235 34.85 2.70 -16.17
C LEU A 235 36.16 1.99 -16.50
N SER A 236 36.72 1.30 -15.52
CA SER A 236 38.07 0.74 -15.57
C SER A 236 38.07 -0.67 -15.01
N GLU A 237 39.02 -1.49 -15.46
CA GLU A 237 39.22 -2.85 -14.93
C GLU A 237 39.57 -2.83 -13.44
N ASP A 238 40.11 -1.72 -12.94
CA ASP A 238 40.43 -1.46 -11.52
C ASP A 238 39.19 -1.28 -10.62
N GLY A 239 37.97 -1.35 -11.16
CA GLY A 239 36.73 -1.29 -10.39
C GLY A 239 36.17 0.11 -10.14
N GLY A 240 36.63 1.12 -10.88
CA GLY A 240 36.05 2.47 -10.84
C GLY A 240 34.60 2.48 -11.32
N LEU A 241 33.68 2.92 -10.46
CA LEU A 241 32.25 3.02 -10.78
C LEU A 241 31.80 4.47 -10.91
N THR A 242 31.10 4.79 -12.00
CA THR A 242 30.44 6.09 -12.17
C THR A 242 28.94 5.89 -12.31
N GLU A 243 28.15 6.75 -11.67
CA GLU A 243 26.72 6.58 -11.70
C GLU A 243 26.09 7.04 -13.02
N ILE A 244 25.04 6.36 -13.46
CA ILE A 244 24.28 6.66 -14.69
C ILE A 244 22.86 7.09 -14.34
N GLY A 245 22.18 6.32 -13.46
CA GLY A 245 20.74 6.41 -13.21
C GLY A 245 19.93 5.41 -14.06
N PRO A 246 18.61 5.26 -13.83
CA PRO A 246 17.78 6.03 -12.90
C PRO A 246 18.04 5.65 -11.44
N ARG A 247 17.69 6.54 -10.51
CA ARG A 247 17.62 6.24 -9.07
C ARG A 247 16.17 6.18 -8.65
N PHE A 248 15.82 5.20 -7.83
CA PHE A 248 14.54 5.17 -7.15
C PHE A 248 14.61 4.25 -5.93
N VAL A 249 13.65 4.44 -5.04
CA VAL A 249 13.51 3.64 -3.82
C VAL A 249 12.22 2.83 -3.93
N MET A 250 12.31 1.54 -3.66
CA MET A 250 11.17 0.63 -3.63
C MET A 250 10.84 0.31 -2.17
N ASN A 251 9.64 0.70 -1.74
CA ASN A 251 9.11 0.33 -0.43
C ASN A 251 8.16 -0.87 -0.60
N PRO A 252 8.51 -2.08 -0.13
CA PRO A 252 7.67 -3.26 -0.27
C PRO A 252 6.39 -3.11 0.56
N ILE A 253 5.22 -3.38 -0.05
CA ILE A 253 3.90 -3.22 0.57
C ILE A 253 3.36 -4.58 0.99
N LYS A 254 3.14 -5.45 0.00
CA LYS A 254 2.55 -6.78 0.16
C LYS A 254 3.12 -7.72 -0.89
N ILE A 255 3.22 -9.00 -0.50
CA ILE A 255 3.55 -10.12 -1.37
C ILE A 255 2.30 -10.99 -1.45
N PHE A 256 1.90 -11.34 -2.66
CA PHE A 256 0.77 -12.22 -2.95
C PHE A 256 1.27 -13.55 -3.47
N SER A 257 0.54 -14.61 -3.13
CA SER A 257 0.77 -15.97 -3.61
C SER A 257 0.61 -16.10 -5.12
N GLY A 258 -0.43 -15.48 -5.68
CA GLY A 258 -0.75 -15.55 -7.11
C GLY A 258 -0.20 -14.38 -7.92
N SER A 259 -0.35 -14.49 -9.24
CA SER A 259 -0.06 -13.39 -10.18
C SER A 259 -1.20 -12.37 -10.17
N PHE A 260 -0.96 -11.19 -9.58
CA PHE A 260 -1.93 -10.09 -9.49
C PHE A 260 -3.24 -10.46 -8.77
N GLY A 261 -3.18 -11.43 -7.87
CA GLY A 261 -4.30 -11.96 -7.10
C GLY A 261 -3.81 -12.99 -6.08
N GLY A 262 -4.75 -13.65 -5.41
CA GLY A 262 -4.46 -14.60 -4.34
C GLY A 262 -4.30 -13.93 -2.97
N GLU A 263 -4.08 -14.78 -1.96
CA GLU A 263 -3.92 -14.34 -0.58
C GLU A 263 -2.56 -13.64 -0.36
N PRO A 264 -2.52 -12.54 0.41
CA PRO A 264 -1.26 -11.91 0.79
C PRO A 264 -0.49 -12.82 1.76
N ILE A 265 0.67 -13.32 1.34
CA ILE A 265 1.56 -14.16 2.16
C ILE A 265 2.31 -13.28 3.18
N TRP A 266 2.62 -12.05 2.80
CA TRP A 266 3.36 -11.12 3.64
C TRP A 266 2.88 -9.69 3.43
N GLU A 267 2.81 -8.93 4.52
CA GLU A 267 2.46 -7.52 4.54
C GLU A 267 3.48 -6.75 5.40
N ASN A 268 3.90 -5.60 4.88
CA ASN A 268 4.80 -4.72 5.61
C ASN A 268 4.03 -3.93 6.67
N ALA A 269 4.35 -4.15 7.94
CA ALA A 269 3.73 -3.43 9.07
C ALA A 269 4.09 -1.93 9.09
N ASP A 270 5.30 -1.57 8.65
CA ASP A 270 5.81 -0.20 8.67
C ASP A 270 5.29 0.63 7.49
N TYR A 271 4.68 -0.02 6.49
CA TYR A 271 4.20 0.64 5.31
C TYR A 271 3.01 1.56 5.63
N GLN A 272 3.17 2.84 5.31
CA GLN A 272 2.08 3.81 5.32
C GLN A 272 1.80 4.31 3.92
N SER A 273 0.53 4.23 3.51
CA SER A 273 0.15 4.75 2.20
C SER A 273 0.30 6.28 2.15
N PRO A 274 0.78 6.86 1.04
CA PRO A 274 0.87 8.31 0.89
C PRO A 274 -0.47 9.02 1.08
N ALA A 275 -1.57 8.36 0.73
CA ALA A 275 -2.92 8.85 0.98
C ALA A 275 -3.23 8.97 2.48
N LYS A 276 -2.91 7.95 3.27
CA LYS A 276 -3.06 7.96 4.73
C LYS A 276 -2.15 8.99 5.38
N HIS A 277 -0.89 9.07 4.93
CA HIS A 277 0.05 10.10 5.42
C HIS A 277 -0.49 11.52 5.20
N ARG A 278 -0.98 11.84 3.99
CA ARG A 278 -1.62 13.13 3.71
C ARG A 278 -2.89 13.36 4.52
N GLN A 279 -3.69 12.32 4.77
CA GLN A 279 -4.88 12.43 5.63
C GLN A 279 -4.49 12.76 7.08
N MET A 280 -3.44 12.14 7.61
CA MET A 280 -2.92 12.44 8.95
C MET A 280 -2.43 13.88 9.05
N LEU A 281 -1.69 14.38 8.05
CA LEU A 281 -1.26 15.78 8.00
C LEU A 281 -2.44 16.76 7.98
N ARG A 282 -3.48 16.45 7.19
CA ARG A 282 -4.72 17.26 7.15
C ARG A 282 -5.46 17.23 8.48
N LYS A 283 -5.56 16.07 9.13
CA LYS A 283 -6.18 15.91 10.44
C LYS A 283 -5.41 16.70 11.51
N ALA A 284 -4.08 16.62 11.50
CA ALA A 284 -3.23 17.40 12.41
C ALA A 284 -3.38 18.92 12.20
N ALA A 285 -3.49 19.37 10.95
CA ALA A 285 -3.76 20.77 10.64
C ALA A 285 -5.17 21.22 11.13
N SER A 286 -6.19 20.38 10.93
CA SER A 286 -7.54 20.61 11.43
C SER A 286 -7.60 20.65 12.95
N GLU A 287 -6.87 19.77 13.63
CA GLU A 287 -6.80 19.72 15.09
C GLU A 287 -6.14 20.98 15.65
N LYS A 288 -5.05 21.46 15.04
CA LYS A 288 -4.44 22.75 15.41
C LYS A 288 -5.42 23.90 15.29
N TYR A 289 -6.25 23.92 14.24
CA TYR A 289 -7.30 24.93 14.08
C TYR A 289 -8.38 24.79 15.16
N PHE A 290 -8.86 23.58 15.41
CA PHE A 290 -9.84 23.29 16.46
C PHE A 290 -9.35 23.72 17.84
N GLN A 291 -8.09 23.43 18.18
CA GLN A 291 -7.47 23.84 19.45
C GLN A 291 -7.37 25.37 19.58
N LYS A 292 -7.08 26.10 18.50
CA LYS A 292 -7.08 27.57 18.50
C LYS A 292 -8.47 28.13 18.76
N THR A 293 -9.49 27.61 18.08
CA THR A 293 -10.88 28.02 18.27
C THR A 293 -11.35 27.70 19.69
N LYS A 294 -11.06 26.49 20.18
CA LYS A 294 -11.38 26.08 21.56
C LYS A 294 -10.70 26.99 22.58
N LYS A 295 -9.42 27.33 22.38
CA LYS A 295 -8.69 28.26 23.26
C LYS A 295 -9.31 29.66 23.25
N LYS A 296 -9.76 30.15 22.10
CA LYS A 296 -10.46 31.45 21.99
C LYS A 296 -11.78 31.44 22.77
N VAL A 297 -12.60 30.40 22.58
CA VAL A 297 -13.86 30.22 23.32
C VAL A 297 -13.59 30.08 24.83
N GLU A 298 -12.59 29.30 25.23
CA GLU A 298 -12.20 29.18 26.64
C GLU A 298 -11.71 30.50 27.22
N GLN A 299 -10.99 31.32 26.46
CA GLN A 299 -10.59 32.67 26.89
C GLN A 299 -11.79 33.58 27.06
N GLU A 300 -12.76 33.55 26.14
CA GLU A 300 -14.01 34.32 26.23
C GLU A 300 -14.84 33.90 27.45
N VAL A 301 -14.92 32.59 27.74
CA VAL A 301 -15.63 32.07 28.92
C VAL A 301 -14.89 32.37 30.22
N LYS A 302 -13.55 32.27 30.23
CA LYS A 302 -12.70 32.58 31.38
C LYS A 302 -12.48 34.08 31.58
N ALA A 303 -12.80 34.91 30.58
CA ALA A 303 -12.67 36.35 30.69
C ALA A 303 -13.57 36.81 31.85
N PRO A 304 -12.98 37.39 32.92
CA PRO A 304 -13.79 37.86 34.02
C PRO A 304 -14.67 39.01 33.53
N GLN A 305 -15.99 38.88 33.71
CA GLN A 305 -16.95 39.96 33.41
C GLN A 305 -16.62 41.26 34.14
N ASN A 306 -16.00 41.16 35.32
CA ASN A 306 -15.42 42.27 36.07
C ASN A 306 -13.92 42.02 36.26
N THR A 307 -13.08 42.78 35.54
CA THR A 307 -11.61 42.71 35.64
C THR A 307 -11.08 43.14 37.00
N HIS A 308 -11.76 44.08 37.65
CA HIS A 308 -11.49 44.49 39.02
C HIS A 308 -12.79 44.43 39.82
N LYS A 309 -12.74 43.85 41.02
CA LYS A 309 -13.74 44.16 42.04
C LYS A 309 -13.49 45.62 42.38
N LEU A 310 -14.32 46.55 41.90
CA LEU A 310 -14.29 47.93 42.42
C LEU A 310 -14.35 47.78 43.94
N THR A 311 -13.36 48.34 44.62
CA THR A 311 -13.29 48.32 46.08
C THR A 311 -14.64 48.72 46.67
N PRO A 312 -15.05 48.21 47.85
CA PRO A 312 -16.27 48.63 48.55
C PRO A 312 -16.38 50.15 48.78
N HIS A 313 -15.30 50.89 48.52
CA HIS A 313 -15.15 52.32 48.67
C HIS A 313 -15.22 53.12 47.35
N GLY A 314 -15.26 52.47 46.19
CA GLY A 314 -15.34 53.15 44.88
C GLY A 314 -16.68 53.84 44.62
N ASP A 315 -17.75 53.36 45.27
CA ASP A 315 -19.09 53.96 45.23
C ASP A 315 -19.34 54.94 46.39
N ILE A 316 -18.32 55.23 47.24
CA ILE A 316 -18.48 56.19 48.34
C ILE A 316 -18.71 57.61 47.85
N PHE A 317 -18.23 57.94 46.65
CA PHE A 317 -18.16 59.32 46.17
C PHE A 317 -19.19 59.67 45.08
N ARG A 318 -20.18 58.80 44.80
CA ARG A 318 -21.13 59.00 43.69
C ARG A 318 -22.55 59.43 44.08
N ASP A 319 -23.02 59.13 45.29
CA ASP A 319 -24.42 59.35 45.70
C ASP A 319 -24.56 60.03 47.08
N ASP A 320 -25.62 60.83 47.24
CA ASP A 320 -26.04 61.44 48.52
C ASP A 320 -26.29 60.39 49.62
N VAL A 321 -25.81 60.68 50.83
CA VAL A 321 -25.81 59.80 52.02
C VAL A 321 -27.19 59.19 52.32
N GLU A 322 -28.27 59.95 52.11
CA GLU A 322 -29.64 59.52 52.42
C GLU A 322 -30.20 58.43 51.49
N LYS A 323 -29.86 58.50 50.19
CA LYS A 323 -30.31 57.50 49.21
C LYS A 323 -29.64 56.16 49.49
N ARG A 324 -28.38 56.18 49.93
CA ARG A 324 -27.61 55.01 50.29
C ARG A 324 -28.16 54.28 51.51
N ALA A 325 -28.55 55.02 52.56
CA ALA A 325 -29.16 54.43 53.76
C ALA A 325 -30.44 53.64 53.43
N LYS A 326 -31.30 54.20 52.56
CA LYS A 326 -32.52 53.52 52.10
C LYS A 326 -32.23 52.26 51.28
N VAL A 327 -31.20 52.30 50.42
CA VAL A 327 -30.80 51.14 49.61
C VAL A 327 -30.20 50.03 50.48
N LEU A 328 -29.38 50.36 51.48
CA LEU A 328 -28.81 49.40 52.42
C LEU A 328 -29.90 48.70 53.25
N LEU A 329 -30.84 49.47 53.82
CA LEU A 329 -31.98 48.90 54.53
C LEU A 329 -32.80 47.96 53.64
N LYS A 330 -33.03 48.34 52.36
CA LYS A 330 -33.74 47.49 51.41
C LYS A 330 -32.96 46.22 51.06
N GLN A 331 -31.64 46.29 50.95
CA GLN A 331 -30.77 45.13 50.74
C GLN A 331 -30.76 44.20 51.96
N GLU A 332 -30.67 44.74 53.18
CA GLU A 332 -30.74 43.95 54.42
C GLU A 332 -32.08 43.24 54.57
N HIS A 333 -33.20 43.94 54.30
CA HIS A 333 -34.52 43.31 54.30
C HIS A 333 -34.63 42.20 53.26
N LYS A 334 -34.06 42.41 52.06
CA LYS A 334 -34.04 41.40 51.00
C LYS A 334 -33.19 40.18 51.38
N GLN A 335 -32.01 40.40 51.96
CA GLN A 335 -31.13 39.32 52.44
C GLN A 335 -31.78 38.52 53.56
N LYS A 336 -32.42 39.18 54.54
CA LYS A 336 -33.19 38.50 55.60
C LYS A 336 -34.32 37.65 55.02
N HIS A 337 -35.05 38.15 54.02
CA HIS A 337 -36.10 37.40 53.35
C HIS A 337 -35.54 36.18 52.58
N GLU A 338 -34.44 36.35 51.85
CA GLU A 338 -33.78 35.24 51.12
C GLU A 338 -33.20 34.18 52.07
N GLN A 339 -32.66 34.58 53.22
CA GLN A 339 -32.20 33.65 54.26
C GLN A 339 -33.37 32.87 54.87
N GLN A 340 -34.49 33.54 55.18
CA GLN A 340 -35.70 32.87 55.67
C GLN A 340 -36.26 31.87 54.66
N GLU A 341 -36.26 32.20 53.36
CA GLU A 341 -36.69 31.28 52.31
C GLU A 341 -35.74 30.07 52.16
N ARG A 342 -34.42 30.29 52.25
CA ARG A 342 -33.44 29.19 52.26
C ARG A 342 -33.62 28.28 53.47
N GLU A 343 -33.81 28.84 54.67
CA GLU A 343 -34.07 28.06 55.88
C GLU A 343 -35.37 27.25 55.79
N LYS A 344 -36.45 27.83 55.24
CA LYS A 344 -37.70 27.09 55.00
C LYS A 344 -37.48 25.94 54.01
N LEU A 345 -36.67 26.15 52.98
CA LEU A 345 -36.38 25.14 51.96
C LEU A 345 -35.51 24.00 52.52
N GLU A 346 -34.50 24.32 53.33
CA GLU A 346 -33.71 23.32 54.06
C GLU A 346 -34.55 22.54 55.08
N LYS A 347 -35.44 23.21 55.84
CA LYS A 347 -36.38 22.53 56.75
C LYS A 347 -37.29 21.57 55.99
N ARG A 348 -37.80 21.97 54.82
CA ARG A 348 -38.58 21.08 53.92
C ARG A 348 -37.77 19.89 53.42
N GLN A 349 -36.51 20.09 53.02
CA GLN A 349 -35.63 19.01 52.58
C GLN A 349 -35.30 18.02 53.72
N LYS A 350 -35.07 18.51 54.95
CA LYS A 350 -34.87 17.66 56.13
C LYS A 350 -36.11 16.81 56.43
N ILE A 351 -37.31 17.41 56.43
CA ILE A 351 -38.58 16.68 56.63
C ILE A 351 -38.80 15.61 55.54
N MET A 352 -38.48 15.91 54.28
CA MET A 352 -38.56 14.94 53.18
C MET A 352 -37.58 13.78 53.39
N SER A 353 -36.32 14.08 53.74
CA SER A 353 -35.30 13.08 54.02
C SER A 353 -35.68 12.17 55.20
N GLU A 354 -36.21 12.74 56.29
CA GLU A 354 -36.70 12.00 57.45
C GLU A 354 -37.89 11.10 57.10
N ARG A 355 -38.84 11.58 56.27
CA ARG A 355 -39.96 10.78 55.77
C ARG A 355 -39.48 9.61 54.91
N ASP A 356 -38.50 9.84 54.03
CA ASP A 356 -37.90 8.80 53.20
C ASP A 356 -37.12 7.77 54.04
N ALA A 357 -36.41 8.21 55.07
CA ALA A 357 -35.75 7.33 56.04
C ALA A 357 -36.76 6.47 56.80
N MET A 358 -37.85 7.07 57.31
CA MET A 358 -38.94 6.33 57.97
C MET A 358 -39.62 5.34 57.03
N ARG A 359 -39.82 5.70 55.76
CA ARG A 359 -40.40 4.80 54.75
C ARG A 359 -39.48 3.62 54.47
N LYS A 360 -38.17 3.84 54.36
CA LYS A 360 -37.17 2.77 54.24
C LYS A 360 -37.16 1.85 55.46
N LEU A 361 -37.25 2.40 56.67
CA LEU A 361 -37.27 1.63 57.91
C LEU A 361 -38.56 0.79 58.03
N LYS A 362 -39.72 1.34 57.65
CA LYS A 362 -41.00 0.60 57.55
C LYS A 362 -40.95 -0.51 56.49
N LEU A 363 -40.31 -0.27 55.35
CA LEU A 363 -40.10 -1.29 54.32
C LEU A 363 -39.16 -2.40 54.80
N ALA A 364 -38.12 -2.07 55.56
CA ALA A 364 -37.20 -3.05 56.14
C ALA A 364 -37.88 -3.90 57.23
N THR A 365 -38.69 -3.29 58.11
CA THR A 365 -39.45 -4.04 59.12
C THR A 365 -40.54 -4.91 58.48
N ALA A 366 -41.21 -4.44 57.43
CA ALA A 366 -42.16 -5.25 56.64
C ALA A 366 -41.48 -6.44 55.94
N LYS A 367 -40.24 -6.29 55.44
CA LYS A 367 -39.46 -7.39 54.88
C LYS A 367 -39.03 -8.40 55.97
N ASN A 368 -38.67 -7.93 57.16
CA ASN A 368 -38.30 -8.79 58.29
C ASN A 368 -39.50 -9.54 58.92
N THR A 369 -40.70 -8.95 58.91
CA THR A 369 -41.91 -9.67 59.32
C THR A 369 -42.38 -10.66 58.26
N ALA A 370 -42.20 -10.35 56.97
CA ALA A 370 -42.44 -11.30 55.89
C ALA A 370 -41.48 -12.50 55.92
N SER A 371 -40.20 -12.30 56.30
CA SER A 371 -39.23 -13.41 56.42
C SER A 371 -39.46 -14.31 57.64
N LYS A 372 -40.10 -13.80 58.71
CA LYS A 372 -40.51 -14.60 59.88
C LYS A 372 -41.76 -15.45 59.63
N ARG A 373 -42.59 -15.12 58.64
CA ARG A 373 -43.68 -15.98 58.17
C ARG A 373 -43.14 -17.01 57.17
N LYS A 374 -42.55 -18.11 57.65
CA LYS A 374 -42.32 -19.30 56.80
C LYS A 374 -43.69 -19.81 56.31
N LEU A 375 -43.89 -19.83 54.99
CA LEU A 375 -44.99 -20.57 54.38
C LEU A 375 -44.75 -22.08 54.62
N PRO A 376 -45.77 -22.87 55.01
CA PRO A 376 -45.61 -24.31 55.22
C PRO A 376 -45.20 -25.01 53.92
N THR A 377 -44.35 -26.03 54.03
CA THR A 377 -43.85 -26.75 52.85
C THR A 377 -44.96 -27.57 52.22
N ARG A 378 -44.88 -27.81 50.90
CA ARG A 378 -45.91 -28.49 50.08
C ARG A 378 -46.36 -29.87 50.62
N LYS A 379 -45.54 -30.53 51.45
CA LYS A 379 -45.89 -31.77 52.18
C LYS A 379 -46.94 -31.56 53.29
N GLU A 380 -46.93 -30.42 54.00
CA GLU A 380 -47.92 -30.10 55.03
C GLU A 380 -49.28 -29.70 54.45
N ILE A 381 -49.28 -29.12 53.24
CA ILE A 381 -50.51 -28.72 52.53
C ILE A 381 -51.25 -29.95 51.97
N ASN A 382 -50.55 -31.00 51.55
CA ASN A 382 -51.19 -32.22 51.03
C ASN A 382 -51.87 -33.05 52.13
N ARG A 383 -51.34 -33.09 53.36
CA ARG A 383 -52.01 -33.78 54.49
C ARG A 383 -53.35 -33.14 54.90
N LYS A 384 -53.54 -31.84 54.66
CA LYS A 384 -54.82 -31.15 54.95
C LYS A 384 -55.83 -31.23 53.82
N ARG A 385 -55.43 -31.59 52.58
CA ARG A 385 -56.32 -31.66 51.42
C ARG A 385 -57.12 -32.96 51.32
N GLU A 386 -56.69 -34.04 51.98
CA GLU A 386 -57.42 -35.32 51.96
C GLU A 386 -58.54 -35.40 53.03
N GLY A 387 -58.68 -34.41 53.91
CA GLY A 387 -59.63 -34.44 55.03
C GLY A 387 -60.87 -33.53 54.91
N GLY A 388 -61.13 -32.88 53.77
CA GLY A 388 -62.13 -31.81 53.71
C GLY A 388 -62.88 -31.73 52.39
N ALA A 389 -63.74 -32.71 52.12
CA ALA A 389 -64.75 -32.63 51.07
C ALA A 389 -66.15 -32.85 51.67
N ARG A 390 -66.90 -31.76 51.90
CA ARG A 390 -68.38 -31.66 51.82
C ARG A 390 -68.87 -30.25 52.17
N GLU A 391 -69.88 -29.81 51.41
CA GLU A 391 -70.81 -28.67 51.62
C GLU A 391 -70.29 -27.23 51.39
N SER A 392 -71.01 -26.24 50.84
CA SER A 392 -72.20 -26.10 49.97
C SER A 392 -72.38 -24.58 49.70
N LYS A 393 -72.37 -24.10 48.44
CA LYS A 393 -73.45 -23.43 47.66
C LYS A 393 -74.23 -22.21 48.24
N LYS A 394 -74.36 -21.18 47.36
CA LYS A 394 -75.34 -20.05 47.25
C LYS A 394 -75.04 -18.79 48.12
N THR A 395 -75.22 -17.52 47.74
CA THR A 395 -76.25 -16.74 46.98
C THR A 395 -75.66 -15.38 46.48
N SER A 396 -75.80 -14.95 45.22
CA SER A 396 -76.77 -13.99 44.59
C SER A 396 -76.57 -12.46 44.78
N ASN A 397 -76.26 -11.79 43.64
CA ASN A 397 -76.80 -10.55 43.00
C ASN A 397 -77.03 -9.18 43.72
N GLY A 398 -76.66 -8.11 42.97
CA GLY A 398 -77.17 -6.72 43.08
C GLY A 398 -76.15 -5.64 42.63
N VAL A 399 -75.96 -5.27 41.34
CA VAL A 399 -76.71 -4.32 40.46
C VAL A 399 -76.25 -2.83 40.50
N LYS A 400 -75.54 -2.44 39.42
CA LYS A 400 -75.64 -1.26 38.50
C LYS A 400 -75.24 0.20 38.85
N LYS A 401 -74.64 0.80 37.78
CA LYS A 401 -74.59 2.21 37.29
C LYS A 401 -73.56 3.14 37.97
N GLY A 402 -72.77 3.98 37.28
CA GLY A 402 -72.59 4.28 35.85
C GLY A 402 -71.65 5.50 35.69
N ALA A 403 -71.02 5.68 34.53
CA ALA A 403 -70.61 6.98 33.95
C ALA A 403 -69.93 6.78 32.59
N LYS A 404 -70.50 7.42 31.55
CA LYS A 404 -69.99 7.53 30.17
C LYS A 404 -68.82 8.53 30.11
N VAL A 405 -67.69 8.19 29.48
CA VAL A 405 -67.27 8.54 28.09
C VAL A 405 -67.06 10.04 27.83
N GLN A 406 -65.81 10.46 27.53
CA GLN A 406 -65.47 11.06 26.22
C GLN A 406 -63.96 11.23 26.00
N LYS A 407 -63.54 10.84 24.79
CA LYS A 407 -62.22 11.01 24.18
C LYS A 407 -62.00 12.47 23.77
N GLY A 408 -60.78 12.99 23.91
CA GLY A 408 -60.38 14.31 23.41
C GLY A 408 -58.97 14.32 22.80
N LYS A 409 -58.92 14.58 21.49
CA LYS A 409 -57.80 14.87 20.58
C LYS A 409 -56.54 15.51 21.18
N LYS A 410 -55.36 15.03 20.75
CA LYS A 410 -54.12 15.84 20.71
C LYS A 410 -54.11 16.66 19.40
N MET A 411 -54.06 17.97 19.52
CA MET A 411 -53.68 18.90 18.44
C MET A 411 -52.28 19.45 18.68
N ALA A 412 -51.63 19.78 17.56
CA ALA A 412 -50.31 20.35 17.43
C ALA A 412 -50.31 21.89 17.49
N LYS A 413 -49.07 22.43 17.55
CA LYS A 413 -48.61 23.83 17.45
C LYS A 413 -48.81 24.67 18.73
N GLY A 414 -47.87 25.48 19.19
CA GLY A 414 -46.57 25.91 18.69
C GLY A 414 -46.21 27.26 19.33
N LYS A 415 -44.93 27.62 19.38
CA LYS A 415 -44.38 28.94 19.07
C LYS A 415 -42.86 28.83 18.96
#